data_AF-A0A0L8G986-F1
#
_entry.id   AF-A0A0L8G986-F1
#
_cell.length_a   1.000
_cell.length_b   1.000
_cell.length_c   1.000
_cell.angle_alpha   90.00
_cell.angle_beta   90.00
_cell.angle_gamma   90.00
#
_symmetry.space_group_name_H-M   'P 1'
#
loop_
_entity.id
_entity.type
_entity.pdbx_description
1 polymer ?
#
loop_
_entity_poly.entity_id
_entity_poly.type
_entity_poly.pdbx_seq_one_letter_code
_entity_poly.pdbx_strand_id
1 'polypeptide(L)'
;MCPCIFVYVERLHFVILLPPLLLLLPLLLLLFGYNKLNCMYDRLVMSFVIFAVLKGEKKLHEAARQNNLAKARRLLIEKVDVDCKNNRTRLNQNEQNLISMPTSVLSIHLDRTALHWAAAEGNIDIIQLLLDNGTDVELRDKYGMGAVHCAAWFGQLESLKALVNGGARTTVQTKQGMNILHCAAQNNHLNILTFIADSLENFDVNQTERNDRTSLHLAADNGCIEAVLKLIAMKCDIHMKDKDGATALHLAAKKGNIDILKALLASGSISDDRDVDGRTALHIASENGYTEVCDLLLEYGANPNAETLKEMTPLHLSANHGHTDVVAKLLHFGCGVNAQNFQGNTALHLSAMGNHADTAKILVQAGCELDLPNYRLQTPLHAAVESGLTEVVEVLLAGGASLDAREKSGKTSLQLASRGAHVALVDTIIKAERYYSTAREYHNNDLGYVEPHAYLRRPTHPSAEQMKEILWRLSTKQLKNNEWKKLALYWKFKPEHIQAIEHQYVGPNSYKEHGFRLLIIWLHGIRKDENIMKLLFEALVAIDRRNLAGKHPTLSVLLKRFLPK
;
A
#
# COMPACT_ATOMS: atom_id res chain seq x y z
N MET A 1 -44.16 3.63 18.42
CA MET A 1 -43.37 3.91 19.64
C MET A 1 -42.84 2.59 20.16
N CYS A 2 -41.52 2.50 20.38
CA CYS A 2 -40.82 1.33 20.91
C CYS A 2 -41.39 0.90 22.27
N PRO A 3 -41.23 -0.38 22.66
CA PRO A 3 -40.19 -0.63 23.67
C PRO A 3 -39.46 -1.97 23.53
N CYS A 4 -38.16 -1.86 23.23
CA CYS A 4 -37.11 -2.86 23.43
C CYS A 4 -36.56 -2.89 24.88
N ILE A 5 -37.39 -2.85 25.92
CA ILE A 5 -36.90 -2.78 27.32
C ILE A 5 -37.33 -3.98 28.20
N PHE A 6 -38.25 -4.84 27.75
CA PHE A 6 -38.76 -5.93 28.60
C PHE A 6 -37.94 -7.23 28.62
N VAL A 7 -36.89 -7.38 27.80
CA VAL A 7 -36.16 -8.66 27.68
C VAL A 7 -35.03 -8.83 28.71
N TYR A 8 -34.65 -7.77 29.44
CA TYR A 8 -33.45 -7.81 30.31
C TYR A 8 -33.72 -7.95 31.81
N VAL A 9 -34.95 -7.81 32.29
CA VAL A 9 -35.25 -7.84 33.75
C VAL A 9 -35.79 -9.20 34.24
N GLU A 10 -36.35 -10.05 33.36
CA GLU A 10 -36.89 -11.36 33.78
C GLU A 10 -35.84 -12.49 33.95
N ARG A 11 -34.62 -12.34 33.44
CA ARG A 11 -33.64 -13.45 33.43
C ARG A 11 -32.85 -13.67 34.72
N LEU A 12 -32.75 -12.67 35.61
CA LEU A 12 -32.12 -12.85 36.93
C LEU A 12 -33.13 -13.00 38.08
N HIS A 13 -34.34 -12.45 37.95
CA HIS A 13 -35.34 -12.52 39.02
C HIS A 13 -35.98 -13.91 39.17
N PHE A 14 -36.03 -14.72 38.10
CA PHE A 14 -36.69 -16.04 38.14
C PHE A 14 -35.89 -17.14 38.85
N VAL A 15 -34.56 -17.00 39.01
CA VAL A 15 -33.74 -17.98 39.75
C VAL A 15 -33.86 -17.77 41.27
N ILE A 16 -34.09 -16.52 41.71
CA ILE A 16 -34.19 -16.17 43.14
C ILE A 16 -35.65 -16.29 43.65
N LEU A 17 -36.64 -16.08 42.77
CA LEU A 17 -38.07 -16.11 43.14
C LEU A 17 -38.78 -17.46 42.96
N LEU A 18 -38.11 -18.50 42.41
CA LEU A 18 -38.74 -19.81 42.21
C LEU A 18 -39.15 -20.51 43.52
N PRO A 19 -38.31 -20.53 44.59
CA PRO A 19 -38.72 -21.11 45.87
C PRO A 19 -39.90 -20.39 46.54
N PRO A 20 -39.96 -19.03 46.62
CA PRO A 20 -41.13 -18.37 47.18
C PRO A 20 -42.39 -18.46 46.31
N LEU A 21 -42.29 -18.59 44.97
CA LEU A 21 -43.47 -18.82 44.11
C LEU A 21 -44.08 -20.23 44.31
N LEU A 22 -43.26 -21.25 44.55
CA LEU A 22 -43.72 -22.60 44.89
C LEU A 22 -44.37 -22.67 46.29
N LEU A 23 -43.95 -21.81 47.22
CA LEU A 23 -44.58 -21.66 48.55
C LEU A 23 -45.90 -20.88 48.50
N LEU A 24 -46.08 -19.98 47.52
CA LEU A 24 -47.31 -19.20 47.29
C LEU A 24 -48.35 -19.93 46.40
N LEU A 25 -48.01 -21.11 45.86
CA LEU A 25 -48.87 -21.91 44.99
C LEU A 25 -50.26 -22.23 45.59
N PRO A 26 -50.41 -22.52 46.90
CA PRO A 26 -51.73 -22.73 47.52
C PRO A 26 -52.58 -21.45 47.54
N LEU A 27 -51.95 -20.28 47.70
CA LEU A 27 -52.60 -18.97 47.72
C LEU A 27 -53.01 -18.51 46.32
N LEU A 28 -52.20 -18.84 45.30
CA LEU A 28 -52.50 -18.58 43.88
C LEU A 28 -53.60 -19.50 43.33
N LEU A 29 -53.70 -20.74 43.82
CA LEU A 29 -54.81 -21.67 43.51
C LEU A 29 -56.17 -21.14 43.99
N LEU A 30 -56.20 -20.45 45.14
CA LEU A 30 -57.40 -19.82 45.70
C LEU A 30 -57.84 -18.55 44.94
N LEU A 31 -56.90 -17.79 44.38
CA LEU A 31 -57.20 -16.51 43.71
C LEU A 31 -57.56 -16.63 42.23
N PHE A 32 -57.00 -17.59 41.48
CA PHE A 32 -57.12 -17.64 40.02
C PHE A 32 -57.82 -18.87 39.44
N GLY A 33 -58.12 -19.88 40.26
CA GLY A 33 -58.77 -21.12 39.82
C GLY A 33 -57.86 -22.05 39.01
N TYR A 34 -58.10 -23.36 39.15
CA TYR A 34 -57.24 -24.46 38.69
C TYR A 34 -56.81 -24.37 37.21
N ASN A 35 -57.70 -23.90 36.33
CA ASN A 35 -57.47 -23.90 34.87
C ASN A 35 -56.48 -22.83 34.38
N LYS A 36 -56.33 -21.69 35.09
CA LYS A 36 -55.33 -20.66 34.70
C LYS A 36 -53.91 -21.02 35.16
N LEU A 37 -53.78 -21.81 36.24
CA LEU A 37 -52.49 -22.25 36.75
C LEU A 37 -51.84 -23.34 35.89
N ASN A 38 -52.61 -24.29 35.34
CA ASN A 38 -52.09 -25.30 34.41
C ASN A 38 -51.42 -24.69 33.18
N CYS A 39 -52.01 -23.64 32.60
CA CYS A 39 -51.46 -22.95 31.43
C CYS A 39 -50.15 -22.20 31.74
N MET A 40 -49.97 -21.72 32.98
CA MET A 40 -48.70 -21.15 33.45
C MET A 40 -47.66 -22.24 33.77
N TYR A 41 -48.08 -23.35 34.38
CA TYR A 41 -47.22 -24.50 34.71
C TYR A 41 -46.70 -25.17 33.43
N ASP A 42 -47.55 -25.40 32.43
CA ASP A 42 -47.17 -25.96 31.13
C ASP A 42 -46.18 -25.06 30.38
N ARG A 43 -46.34 -23.73 30.45
CA ARG A 43 -45.37 -22.77 29.87
C ARG A 43 -44.03 -22.76 30.61
N LEU A 44 -44.05 -22.90 31.94
CA LEU A 44 -42.85 -22.98 32.78
C LEU A 44 -42.08 -24.29 32.56
N VAL A 45 -42.79 -25.42 32.50
CA VAL A 45 -42.22 -26.74 32.21
C VAL A 45 -41.68 -26.78 30.78
N MET A 46 -42.40 -26.26 29.79
CA MET A 46 -41.89 -26.17 28.42
C MET A 46 -40.64 -25.29 28.32
N SER A 47 -40.60 -24.15 29.02
CA SER A 47 -39.40 -23.29 29.06
C SER A 47 -38.21 -23.99 29.73
N PHE A 48 -38.44 -24.78 30.79
CA PHE A 48 -37.40 -25.55 31.47
C PHE A 48 -36.89 -26.74 30.66
N VAL A 49 -37.79 -27.46 29.98
CA VAL A 49 -37.46 -28.56 29.05
C VAL A 49 -36.67 -28.02 27.87
N ILE A 50 -37.10 -26.92 27.25
CA ILE A 50 -36.36 -26.23 26.19
C ILE A 50 -34.97 -25.81 26.71
N PHE A 51 -34.87 -25.27 27.93
CA PHE A 51 -33.60 -24.86 28.50
C PHE A 51 -32.66 -26.06 28.81
N ALA A 52 -33.19 -27.18 29.28
CA ALA A 52 -32.44 -28.41 29.54
C ALA A 52 -31.94 -29.05 28.24
N VAL A 53 -32.78 -29.10 27.21
CA VAL A 53 -32.45 -29.55 25.84
C VAL A 53 -31.32 -28.69 25.26
N LEU A 54 -31.47 -27.36 25.28
CA LEU A 54 -30.45 -26.41 24.80
C LEU A 54 -29.13 -26.50 25.59
N LYS A 55 -29.17 -26.98 26.85
CA LYS A 55 -27.96 -27.21 27.67
C LYS A 55 -27.29 -28.53 27.31
N GLY A 56 -28.05 -29.57 26.95
CA GLY A 56 -27.55 -30.85 26.46
C GLY A 56 -26.84 -30.71 25.11
N GLU A 57 -27.47 -30.01 24.16
CA GLU A 57 -26.91 -29.72 22.83
C GLU A 57 -25.56 -28.98 22.93
N LYS A 58 -25.50 -27.91 23.73
CA LYS A 58 -24.24 -27.17 23.99
C LYS A 58 -23.13 -28.06 24.55
N LYS A 59 -23.47 -28.96 25.48
CA LYS A 59 -22.51 -29.89 26.08
C LYS A 59 -22.02 -30.93 25.07
N LEU A 60 -22.86 -31.33 24.10
CA LEU A 60 -22.48 -32.26 23.05
C LEU A 60 -21.45 -31.62 22.12
N HIS A 61 -21.67 -30.38 21.68
CA HIS A 61 -20.67 -29.61 20.91
C HIS A 61 -19.34 -29.45 21.66
N GLU A 62 -19.40 -29.14 22.95
CA GLU A 62 -18.20 -29.01 23.79
C GLU A 62 -17.46 -30.35 23.93
N ALA A 63 -18.20 -31.44 24.17
CA ALA A 63 -17.63 -32.78 24.24
C ALA A 63 -16.96 -33.17 22.91
N ALA A 64 -17.61 -32.85 21.78
CA ALA A 64 -17.09 -33.08 20.45
C ALA A 64 -15.83 -32.28 20.13
N ARG A 65 -15.72 -31.06 20.65
CA ARG A 65 -14.53 -30.21 20.51
C ARG A 65 -13.37 -30.70 21.40
N GLN A 66 -13.65 -31.10 22.63
CA GLN A 66 -12.64 -31.47 23.64
C GLN A 66 -12.20 -32.95 23.59
N ASN A 67 -12.62 -33.70 22.57
CA ASN A 67 -12.44 -35.14 22.48
C ASN A 67 -12.94 -35.94 23.71
N ASN A 68 -14.02 -35.49 24.36
CA ASN A 68 -14.55 -36.15 25.56
C ASN A 68 -15.57 -37.24 25.18
N LEU A 69 -15.05 -38.39 24.76
CA LEU A 69 -15.85 -39.53 24.30
C LEU A 69 -16.84 -40.03 25.36
N ALA A 70 -16.43 -40.10 26.63
CA ALA A 70 -17.30 -40.56 27.71
C ALA A 70 -18.49 -39.63 27.94
N LYS A 71 -18.26 -38.31 27.91
CA LYS A 71 -19.33 -37.30 28.01
C LYS A 71 -20.23 -37.34 26.79
N ALA A 72 -19.68 -37.48 25.58
CA ALA A 72 -20.46 -37.62 24.36
C ALA A 72 -21.38 -38.85 24.42
N ARG A 73 -20.86 -40.04 24.74
CA ARG A 73 -21.66 -41.28 24.88
C ARG A 73 -22.81 -41.12 25.88
N ARG A 74 -22.56 -40.50 27.04
CA ARG A 74 -23.61 -40.25 28.03
C ARG A 74 -24.72 -39.35 27.48
N LEU A 75 -24.36 -38.26 26.79
CA LEU A 75 -25.33 -37.33 26.20
C LEU A 75 -26.16 -38.00 25.08
N LEU A 76 -25.58 -38.92 24.32
CA LEU A 76 -26.32 -39.69 23.32
C LEU A 76 -27.30 -40.69 23.95
N ILE A 77 -26.92 -41.34 25.07
CA ILE A 77 -27.84 -42.18 25.87
C ILE A 77 -29.00 -41.33 26.41
N GLU A 78 -28.73 -40.08 26.78
CA GLU A 78 -29.74 -39.08 27.20
C GLU A 78 -30.62 -38.58 26.03
N LYS A 79 -30.46 -39.14 24.82
CA LYS A 79 -31.19 -38.78 23.59
C LYS A 79 -31.06 -37.31 23.20
N VAL A 80 -29.89 -36.72 23.43
CA VAL A 80 -29.56 -35.39 22.86
C VAL A 80 -29.53 -35.51 21.35
N ASP A 81 -30.18 -34.58 20.66
CA ASP A 81 -30.17 -34.49 19.19
C ASP A 81 -28.74 -34.34 18.67
N VAL A 82 -28.31 -35.27 17.81
CA VAL A 82 -26.97 -35.31 17.23
C VAL A 82 -26.76 -34.26 16.16
N ASP A 83 -27.86 -33.84 15.52
CA ASP A 83 -27.89 -32.87 14.42
C ASP A 83 -28.16 -31.44 14.92
N CYS A 84 -28.18 -31.26 16.26
CA CYS A 84 -28.40 -29.96 16.88
C CYS A 84 -27.37 -28.94 16.38
N LYS A 85 -27.83 -27.75 16.02
CA LYS A 85 -26.96 -26.66 15.55
C LYS A 85 -26.72 -25.64 16.66
N ASN A 86 -25.47 -25.24 16.85
CA ASN A 86 -25.16 -24.28 17.90
C ASN A 86 -25.56 -22.85 17.54
N ASN A 87 -26.21 -22.18 18.49
CA ASN A 87 -26.59 -20.78 18.33
C ASN A 87 -25.52 -19.79 18.82
N ARG A 88 -24.61 -20.15 19.73
CA ARG A 88 -23.55 -19.24 20.21
C ARG A 88 -22.33 -20.02 20.67
N THR A 89 -21.24 -19.93 19.92
CA THR A 89 -19.93 -20.46 20.32
C THR A 89 -18.94 -19.30 20.39
N ARG A 90 -18.17 -19.25 21.49
CA ARG A 90 -17.00 -18.38 21.58
C ARG A 90 -15.92 -18.99 20.70
N LEU A 91 -15.48 -18.23 19.70
CA LEU A 91 -14.51 -18.69 18.72
C LEU A 91 -13.10 -18.65 19.32
N ASN A 92 -12.28 -19.66 19.03
CA ASN A 92 -10.84 -19.60 19.28
C ASN A 92 -10.11 -18.84 18.13
N GLN A 93 -8.82 -18.54 18.30
CA GLN A 93 -8.03 -17.79 17.30
C GLN A 93 -8.05 -18.46 15.92
N ASN A 94 -7.99 -19.79 15.87
CA ASN A 94 -7.96 -20.57 14.63
C ASN A 94 -9.31 -20.51 13.89
N GLU A 95 -10.42 -20.48 14.64
CA GLU A 95 -11.78 -20.33 14.10
C GLU A 95 -12.07 -18.89 13.61
N GLN A 96 -11.41 -17.87 14.17
CA GLN A 96 -11.52 -16.49 13.67
C GLN A 96 -10.87 -16.34 12.28
N ASN A 97 -9.75 -17.01 12.05
CA ASN A 97 -9.06 -17.03 10.77
C ASN A 97 -9.93 -17.65 9.65
N LEU A 98 -10.79 -18.59 10.01
CA LEU A 98 -11.69 -19.30 9.09
C LEU A 98 -12.80 -18.40 8.50
N ILE A 99 -13.10 -17.26 9.13
CA ILE A 99 -14.23 -16.37 8.74
C ILE A 99 -13.73 -15.07 8.09
N SER A 100 -12.41 -14.89 7.91
CA SER A 100 -11.81 -13.64 7.39
C SER A 100 -12.38 -12.37 8.06
N MET A 101 -12.56 -12.39 9.38
CA MET A 101 -13.16 -11.30 10.16
C MET A 101 -12.17 -10.70 11.16
N PRO A 102 -12.20 -9.38 11.42
CA PRO A 102 -11.36 -8.75 12.44
C PRO A 102 -11.68 -9.30 13.84
N THR A 103 -10.64 -9.39 14.68
CA THR A 103 -10.59 -10.05 16.02
C THR A 103 -11.55 -9.49 17.09
N SER A 104 -12.45 -8.56 16.75
CA SER A 104 -13.30 -7.82 17.69
C SER A 104 -14.73 -8.38 17.87
N VAL A 105 -15.13 -9.45 17.18
CA VAL A 105 -16.48 -10.05 17.29
C VAL A 105 -16.42 -11.37 18.09
N LEU A 106 -16.78 -11.31 19.37
CA LEU A 106 -16.63 -12.41 20.34
C LEU A 106 -17.71 -13.51 20.30
N SER A 107 -18.76 -13.39 19.47
CA SER A 107 -19.75 -14.45 19.28
C SER A 107 -20.42 -14.39 17.91
N ILE A 108 -20.28 -15.43 17.10
CA ILE A 108 -20.93 -15.54 15.79
C ILE A 108 -21.84 -16.77 15.79
N HIS A 109 -23.04 -16.61 15.22
CA HIS A 109 -23.97 -17.70 14.94
C HIS A 109 -23.44 -18.48 13.73
N LEU A 110 -22.85 -19.67 13.97
CA LEU A 110 -22.23 -20.50 12.91
C LEU A 110 -23.13 -21.60 12.39
N ASP A 111 -24.18 -22.00 13.12
CA ASP A 111 -25.09 -23.09 12.78
C ASP A 111 -24.36 -24.44 12.56
N ARG A 112 -23.33 -24.71 13.37
CA ARG A 112 -22.52 -25.94 13.27
C ARG A 112 -23.03 -27.05 14.17
N THR A 113 -22.98 -28.29 13.67
CA THR A 113 -23.28 -29.51 14.44
C THR A 113 -22.08 -29.99 15.26
N ALA A 114 -22.28 -30.96 16.16
CA ALA A 114 -21.19 -31.60 16.89
C ALA A 114 -20.16 -32.25 15.93
N LEU A 115 -20.64 -32.79 14.80
CA LEU A 115 -19.81 -33.40 13.77
C LEU A 115 -18.83 -32.40 13.13
N HIS A 116 -19.25 -31.16 12.87
CA HIS A 116 -18.36 -30.12 12.33
C HIS A 116 -17.17 -29.84 13.27
N TRP A 117 -17.42 -29.80 14.58
CA TRP A 117 -16.38 -29.57 15.58
C TRP A 117 -15.46 -30.76 15.72
N ALA A 118 -16.01 -31.98 15.78
CA ALA A 118 -15.21 -33.20 15.83
C ALA A 118 -14.31 -33.34 14.58
N ALA A 119 -14.84 -33.02 13.40
CA ALA A 119 -14.11 -33.04 12.13
C ALA A 119 -12.96 -32.01 12.11
N ALA A 120 -13.21 -30.79 12.56
CA ALA A 120 -12.22 -29.71 12.63
C ALA A 120 -11.05 -30.02 13.58
N GLU A 121 -11.34 -30.64 14.72
CA GLU A 121 -10.36 -30.92 15.76
C GLU A 121 -9.63 -32.27 15.58
N GLY A 122 -10.06 -33.13 14.65
CA GLY A 122 -9.43 -34.43 14.44
C GLY A 122 -9.96 -35.56 15.34
N ASN A 123 -11.14 -35.40 15.95
CA ASN A 123 -11.65 -36.31 16.98
C ASN A 123 -12.36 -37.53 16.39
N ILE A 124 -11.58 -38.47 15.85
CA ILE A 124 -12.07 -39.63 15.06
C ILE A 124 -13.08 -40.48 15.82
N ASP A 125 -12.82 -40.80 17.10
CA ASP A 125 -13.72 -41.62 17.90
C ASP A 125 -15.09 -40.97 18.09
N ILE A 126 -15.13 -39.64 18.17
CA ILE A 126 -16.38 -38.89 18.26
C ILE A 126 -17.08 -38.84 16.91
N ILE A 127 -16.34 -38.67 15.81
CA ILE A 127 -16.90 -38.73 14.46
C ILE A 127 -17.59 -40.08 14.25
N GLN A 128 -16.91 -41.19 14.53
CA GLN A 128 -17.48 -42.54 14.42
C GLN A 128 -18.70 -42.70 15.33
N LEU A 129 -18.61 -42.26 16.59
CA LEU A 129 -19.75 -42.31 17.51
C LEU A 129 -20.97 -41.55 16.98
N LEU A 130 -20.78 -40.37 16.40
CA LEU A 130 -21.87 -39.56 15.85
C LEU A 130 -22.48 -40.24 14.60
N LEU A 131 -21.65 -40.76 13.70
CA LEU A 131 -22.09 -41.51 12.52
C LEU A 131 -22.88 -42.78 12.91
N ASP A 132 -22.40 -43.55 13.90
CA ASP A 132 -23.08 -44.73 14.43
C ASP A 132 -24.46 -44.41 15.04
N ASN A 133 -24.66 -43.16 15.50
CA ASN A 133 -25.91 -42.67 16.06
C ASN A 133 -26.79 -41.92 15.04
N GLY A 134 -26.50 -42.06 13.75
CA GLY A 134 -27.36 -41.60 12.66
C GLY A 134 -27.30 -40.10 12.37
N THR A 135 -26.20 -39.42 12.72
CA THR A 135 -25.96 -38.02 12.31
C THR A 135 -26.00 -37.88 10.79
N ASP A 136 -26.70 -36.86 10.29
CA ASP A 136 -26.64 -36.50 8.88
C ASP A 136 -25.28 -35.83 8.56
N VAL A 137 -24.44 -36.58 7.84
CA VAL A 137 -23.09 -36.18 7.45
C VAL A 137 -23.06 -35.00 6.45
N GLU A 138 -24.18 -34.76 5.75
CA GLU A 138 -24.31 -33.74 4.72
C GLU A 138 -24.82 -32.39 5.26
N LEU A 139 -25.03 -32.29 6.58
CA LEU A 139 -25.48 -31.05 7.20
C LEU A 139 -24.48 -29.93 6.97
N ARG A 140 -25.04 -28.74 6.69
CA ARG A 140 -24.29 -27.54 6.37
C ARG A 140 -24.44 -26.47 7.44
N ASP A 141 -23.34 -25.78 7.68
CA ASP A 141 -23.28 -24.61 8.53
C ASP A 141 -23.79 -23.35 7.80
N LYS A 142 -23.75 -22.20 8.48
CA LYS A 142 -24.23 -20.91 7.94
C LYS A 142 -23.53 -20.50 6.64
N TYR A 143 -22.29 -20.92 6.42
CA TYR A 143 -21.50 -20.62 5.21
C TYR A 143 -21.64 -21.71 4.15
N GLY A 144 -22.47 -22.73 4.39
CA GLY A 144 -22.63 -23.88 3.50
C GLY A 144 -21.52 -24.92 3.65
N MET A 145 -20.62 -24.78 4.64
CA MET A 145 -19.58 -25.78 4.89
C MET A 145 -20.21 -27.00 5.55
N GLY A 146 -19.85 -28.18 5.03
CA GLY A 146 -20.10 -29.47 5.69
C GLY A 146 -18.88 -29.92 6.50
N ALA A 147 -19.01 -31.02 7.24
CA ALA A 147 -17.92 -31.57 8.05
C ALA A 147 -16.65 -31.89 7.23
N VAL A 148 -16.81 -32.34 5.97
CA VAL A 148 -15.68 -32.60 5.05
C VAL A 148 -14.87 -31.34 4.72
N HIS A 149 -15.52 -30.18 4.61
CA HIS A 149 -14.83 -28.91 4.38
C HIS A 149 -14.05 -28.50 5.63
N CYS A 150 -14.62 -28.69 6.83
CA CYS A 150 -13.90 -28.43 8.07
C CYS A 150 -12.67 -29.34 8.22
N ALA A 151 -12.81 -30.64 7.96
CA ALA A 151 -11.67 -31.57 8.00
C ALA A 151 -10.58 -31.16 7.00
N ALA A 152 -10.95 -30.79 5.76
CA ALA A 152 -10.01 -30.33 4.75
C ALA A 152 -9.36 -28.98 5.09
N TRP A 153 -10.11 -28.03 5.65
CA TRP A 153 -9.63 -26.70 6.04
C TRP A 153 -8.61 -26.75 7.17
N PHE A 154 -8.74 -27.69 8.10
CA PHE A 154 -7.82 -27.86 9.24
C PHE A 154 -6.78 -28.96 9.02
N GLY A 155 -6.76 -29.59 7.85
CA GLY A 155 -5.75 -30.61 7.50
C GLY A 155 -5.93 -31.96 8.21
N GLN A 156 -7.14 -32.24 8.70
CA GLN A 156 -7.46 -33.45 9.46
C GLN A 156 -7.76 -34.61 8.51
N LEU A 157 -6.70 -35.26 8.00
CA LEU A 157 -6.82 -36.33 7.00
C LEU A 157 -7.65 -37.51 7.49
N GLU A 158 -7.41 -37.97 8.72
CA GLU A 158 -8.14 -39.12 9.26
C GLU A 158 -9.62 -38.79 9.51
N SER A 159 -9.94 -37.54 9.88
CA SER A 159 -11.33 -37.08 9.96
C SER A 159 -11.99 -37.09 8.59
N LEU A 160 -11.29 -36.61 7.55
CA LEU A 160 -11.80 -36.61 6.20
C LEU A 160 -12.08 -38.04 5.71
N LYS A 161 -11.15 -38.97 5.92
CA LYS A 161 -11.33 -40.39 5.57
C LYS A 161 -12.50 -41.02 6.33
N ALA A 162 -12.62 -40.76 7.63
CA ALA A 162 -13.73 -41.25 8.45
C ALA A 162 -15.09 -40.75 7.93
N LEU A 163 -15.18 -39.47 7.55
CA LEU A 163 -16.39 -38.88 6.98
C LEU A 163 -16.73 -39.48 5.60
N VAL A 164 -15.74 -39.64 4.72
CA VAL A 164 -15.95 -40.24 3.40
C VAL A 164 -16.40 -41.69 3.52
N ASN A 165 -15.80 -42.48 4.42
CA ASN A 165 -16.24 -43.84 4.73
C ASN A 165 -17.65 -43.88 5.35
N GLY A 166 -18.03 -42.83 6.08
CA GLY A 166 -19.38 -42.61 6.60
C GLY A 166 -20.41 -42.13 5.56
N GLY A 167 -20.04 -42.07 4.28
CA GLY A 167 -20.94 -41.68 3.18
C GLY A 167 -20.93 -40.20 2.83
N ALA A 168 -20.01 -39.39 3.37
CA ALA A 168 -19.90 -37.99 3.01
C ALA A 168 -19.47 -37.81 1.54
N ARG A 169 -20.19 -36.96 0.81
CA ARG A 169 -19.81 -36.60 -0.55
C ARG A 169 -18.63 -35.63 -0.55
N THR A 170 -17.68 -35.85 -1.45
CA THR A 170 -16.49 -34.99 -1.62
C THR A 170 -16.68 -33.88 -2.65
N THR A 171 -17.72 -33.97 -3.48
CA THR A 171 -18.06 -33.01 -4.55
C THR A 171 -18.92 -31.83 -4.07
N VAL A 172 -19.21 -31.76 -2.77
CA VAL A 172 -20.00 -30.69 -2.18
C VAL A 172 -19.24 -29.36 -2.19
N GLN A 173 -19.99 -28.27 -2.32
CA GLN A 173 -19.44 -26.92 -2.30
C GLN A 173 -20.04 -26.06 -1.18
N THR A 174 -19.30 -25.07 -0.71
CA THR A 174 -19.79 -24.03 0.21
C THR A 174 -20.67 -23.00 -0.51
N LYS A 175 -21.26 -22.05 0.21
CA LYS A 175 -21.99 -20.92 -0.40
C LYS A 175 -21.11 -20.01 -1.25
N GLN A 176 -19.79 -20.08 -1.07
CA GLN A 176 -18.80 -19.40 -1.91
C GLN A 176 -18.29 -20.28 -3.04
N GLY A 177 -18.89 -21.46 -3.28
CA GLY A 177 -18.45 -22.37 -4.35
C GLY A 177 -17.16 -23.15 -4.04
N MET A 178 -16.58 -23.00 -2.83
CA MET A 178 -15.36 -23.72 -2.47
C MET A 178 -15.66 -25.20 -2.25
N ASN A 179 -14.81 -26.08 -2.78
CA ASN A 179 -14.79 -27.52 -2.50
C ASN A 179 -13.66 -27.87 -1.50
N ILE A 180 -13.50 -29.16 -1.18
CA ILE A 180 -12.44 -29.62 -0.24
C ILE A 180 -11.01 -29.35 -0.74
N LEU A 181 -10.78 -29.33 -2.06
CA LEU A 181 -9.48 -29.02 -2.66
C LEU A 181 -9.11 -27.55 -2.42
N HIS A 182 -10.07 -26.63 -2.57
CA HIS A 182 -9.86 -25.22 -2.27
C HIS A 182 -9.48 -25.01 -0.81
N CYS A 183 -10.20 -25.64 0.12
CA CYS A 183 -9.93 -25.54 1.55
C CYS A 183 -8.53 -26.06 1.92
N ALA A 184 -8.13 -27.20 1.34
CA ALA A 184 -6.82 -27.79 1.58
C ALA A 184 -5.67 -26.97 0.95
N ALA A 185 -5.86 -26.49 -0.27
CA ALA A 185 -4.87 -25.71 -1.01
C ALA A 185 -4.58 -24.36 -0.36
N GLN A 186 -5.63 -23.68 0.12
CA GLN A 186 -5.53 -22.39 0.80
C GLN A 186 -4.71 -22.43 2.10
N ASN A 187 -4.70 -23.57 2.80
CA ASN A 187 -4.04 -23.74 4.09
C ASN A 187 -2.82 -24.67 4.03
N ASN A 188 -2.31 -24.97 2.83
CA ASN A 188 -1.15 -25.82 2.60
C ASN A 188 -1.25 -27.24 3.21
N HIS A 189 -2.44 -27.86 3.16
CA HIS A 189 -2.64 -29.21 3.70
C HIS A 189 -2.29 -30.30 2.68
N LEU A 190 -0.98 -30.51 2.49
CA LEU A 190 -0.42 -31.47 1.51
C LEU A 190 -0.94 -32.90 1.68
N ASN A 191 -1.18 -33.33 2.91
CA ASN A 191 -1.75 -34.64 3.23
C ASN A 191 -3.16 -34.82 2.64
N ILE A 192 -4.02 -33.80 2.72
CA ILE A 192 -5.34 -33.78 2.11
C ILE A 192 -5.24 -33.71 0.58
N LEU A 193 -4.37 -32.85 0.05
CA LEU A 193 -4.16 -32.74 -1.41
C LEU A 193 -3.67 -34.05 -2.02
N THR A 194 -2.80 -34.77 -1.32
CA THR A 194 -2.30 -36.08 -1.73
C THR A 194 -3.40 -37.13 -1.69
N PHE A 195 -4.22 -37.15 -0.63
CA PHE A 195 -5.38 -38.02 -0.58
C PHE A 195 -6.38 -37.75 -1.73
N ILE A 196 -6.67 -36.48 -2.03
CA ILE A 196 -7.55 -36.12 -3.15
C ILE A 196 -6.96 -36.61 -4.48
N ALA A 197 -5.67 -36.36 -4.72
CA ALA A 197 -5.01 -36.75 -5.96
C ALA A 197 -4.94 -38.28 -6.17
N ASP A 198 -4.69 -39.03 -5.10
CA ASP A 198 -4.38 -40.46 -5.19
C ASP A 198 -5.63 -41.34 -5.01
N SER A 199 -6.64 -40.86 -4.28
CA SER A 199 -7.78 -41.69 -3.83
C SER A 199 -9.13 -41.28 -4.39
N LEU A 200 -9.29 -40.07 -4.96
CA LEU A 200 -10.56 -39.61 -5.54
C LEU A 200 -10.50 -39.61 -7.07
N GLU A 201 -11.23 -40.54 -7.69
CA GLU A 201 -11.36 -40.60 -9.15
C GLU A 201 -12.18 -39.42 -9.69
N ASN A 202 -11.79 -38.89 -10.86
CA ASN A 202 -12.49 -37.83 -11.60
C ASN A 202 -12.73 -36.53 -10.81
N PHE A 203 -11.87 -36.20 -9.85
CA PHE A 203 -11.96 -34.93 -9.14
C PHE A 203 -11.51 -33.77 -10.04
N ASP A 204 -12.40 -32.79 -10.27
CA ASP A 204 -12.10 -31.61 -11.07
C ASP A 204 -11.19 -30.63 -10.31
N VAL A 205 -9.90 -30.64 -10.67
CA VAL A 205 -8.85 -29.78 -10.09
C VAL A 205 -9.03 -28.31 -10.49
N ASN A 206 -9.71 -28.06 -11.61
CA ASN A 206 -9.88 -26.73 -12.22
C ASN A 206 -11.21 -26.08 -11.85
N GLN A 207 -12.00 -26.73 -11.01
CA GLN A 207 -13.23 -26.15 -10.49
C GLN A 207 -12.94 -24.82 -9.81
N THR A 208 -13.80 -23.83 -10.09
CA THR A 208 -13.67 -22.49 -9.54
C THR A 208 -14.66 -22.22 -8.40
N GLU A 209 -14.23 -21.38 -7.46
CA GLU A 209 -15.11 -20.77 -6.47
C GLU A 209 -15.88 -19.57 -7.07
N ARG A 210 -16.74 -18.94 -6.27
CA ARG A 210 -17.61 -17.84 -6.68
C ARG A 210 -16.88 -16.68 -7.37
N ASN A 211 -15.62 -16.39 -7.07
CA ASN A 211 -14.80 -15.38 -7.75
C ASN A 211 -13.94 -15.92 -8.88
N ASP A 212 -14.33 -17.05 -9.46
CA ASP A 212 -13.64 -17.71 -10.56
C ASP A 212 -12.20 -18.14 -10.21
N ARG A 213 -11.86 -18.17 -8.90
CA ARG A 213 -10.56 -18.63 -8.41
C ARG A 213 -10.55 -20.14 -8.28
N THR A 214 -9.52 -20.75 -8.85
CA THR A 214 -9.21 -22.18 -8.64
C THR A 214 -8.46 -22.39 -7.33
N SER A 215 -8.25 -23.65 -6.96
CA SER A 215 -7.39 -24.01 -5.81
C SER A 215 -5.94 -23.49 -5.97
N LEU A 216 -5.44 -23.39 -7.21
CA LEU A 216 -4.12 -22.83 -7.51
C LEU A 216 -4.05 -21.33 -7.18
N HIS A 217 -5.10 -20.57 -7.52
CA HIS A 217 -5.18 -19.14 -7.19
C HIS A 217 -5.13 -18.93 -5.67
N LEU A 218 -5.90 -19.71 -4.91
CA LEU A 218 -5.92 -19.59 -3.45
C LEU A 218 -4.57 -19.99 -2.82
N ALA A 219 -3.93 -21.04 -3.32
CA ALA A 219 -2.61 -21.44 -2.86
C ALA A 219 -1.54 -20.37 -3.14
N ALA A 220 -1.57 -19.76 -4.33
CA ALA A 220 -0.65 -18.69 -4.71
C ALA A 220 -0.84 -17.42 -3.87
N ASP A 221 -2.09 -17.00 -3.65
CA ASP A 221 -2.44 -15.81 -2.83
C ASP A 221 -2.07 -15.96 -1.34
N ASN A 222 -2.09 -17.20 -0.83
CA ASN A 222 -1.74 -17.50 0.57
C ASN A 222 -0.27 -17.92 0.76
N GLY A 223 0.53 -18.00 -0.31
CA GLY A 223 1.95 -18.37 -0.20
C GLY A 223 2.20 -19.85 0.08
N CYS A 224 1.26 -20.73 -0.29
CA CYS A 224 1.33 -22.16 -0.02
C CYS A 224 2.11 -22.92 -1.11
N ILE A 225 3.44 -22.89 -1.05
CA ILE A 225 4.31 -23.48 -2.08
C ILE A 225 4.09 -24.99 -2.28
N GLU A 226 3.95 -25.77 -1.21
CA GLU A 226 3.76 -27.23 -1.34
C GLU A 226 2.43 -27.56 -2.02
N ALA A 227 1.37 -26.80 -1.69
CA ALA A 227 0.09 -26.89 -2.37
C ALA A 227 0.20 -26.53 -3.86
N VAL A 228 0.90 -25.45 -4.21
CA VAL A 228 1.15 -25.07 -5.61
C VAL A 228 1.85 -26.20 -6.36
N LEU A 229 2.94 -26.75 -5.81
CA LEU A 229 3.69 -27.84 -6.45
C LEU A 229 2.83 -29.10 -6.64
N LYS A 230 2.02 -29.46 -5.63
CA LYS A 230 1.13 -30.62 -5.75
C LYS A 230 0.03 -30.38 -6.78
N LEU A 231 -0.57 -29.19 -6.84
CA LEU A 231 -1.60 -28.85 -7.83
C LEU A 231 -1.05 -28.87 -9.27
N ILE A 232 0.17 -28.36 -9.48
CA ILE A 232 0.88 -28.48 -10.76
C ILE A 232 1.11 -29.96 -11.12
N ALA A 233 1.53 -30.79 -10.16
CA ALA A 233 1.69 -32.23 -10.37
C ALA A 233 0.35 -32.94 -10.69
N MET A 234 -0.78 -32.40 -10.20
CA MET A 234 -2.13 -32.84 -10.55
C MET A 234 -2.60 -32.34 -11.93
N LYS A 235 -1.71 -31.68 -12.70
CA LYS A 235 -1.98 -31.13 -14.05
C LYS A 235 -3.15 -30.12 -14.07
N CYS A 236 -3.24 -29.27 -13.05
CA CYS A 236 -4.19 -28.14 -13.08
C CYS A 236 -3.88 -27.19 -14.25
N ASP A 237 -4.90 -26.48 -14.74
CA ASP A 237 -4.72 -25.43 -15.72
C ASP A 237 -4.19 -24.16 -15.04
N ILE A 238 -2.93 -23.84 -15.34
CA ILE A 238 -2.20 -22.69 -14.78
C ILE A 238 -2.59 -21.36 -15.43
N HIS A 239 -3.33 -21.37 -16.55
CA HIS A 239 -3.70 -20.18 -17.32
C HIS A 239 -5.11 -19.67 -17.00
N MET A 240 -5.84 -20.34 -16.12
CA MET A 240 -7.14 -19.87 -15.68
C MET A 240 -7.02 -18.49 -15.02
N LYS A 241 -8.04 -17.67 -15.24
CA LYS A 241 -8.14 -16.32 -14.72
C LYS A 241 -9.31 -16.23 -13.74
N ASP A 242 -9.11 -15.49 -12.66
CA ASP A 242 -10.17 -15.14 -11.75
C ASP A 242 -11.06 -14.01 -12.30
N LYS A 243 -12.03 -13.54 -11.50
CA LYS A 243 -12.93 -12.44 -11.88
C LYS A 243 -12.24 -11.14 -12.24
N ASP A 244 -11.07 -10.88 -11.66
CA ASP A 244 -10.27 -9.69 -11.93
C ASP A 244 -9.31 -9.94 -13.11
N GLY A 245 -9.46 -11.08 -13.81
CA GLY A 245 -8.59 -11.46 -14.91
C GLY A 245 -7.20 -11.91 -14.45
N ALA A 246 -6.97 -12.03 -13.14
CA ALA A 246 -5.67 -12.37 -12.59
C ALA A 246 -5.45 -13.88 -12.64
N THR A 247 -4.26 -14.29 -13.09
CA THR A 247 -3.79 -15.68 -12.99
C THR A 247 -3.11 -15.94 -11.64
N ALA A 248 -2.82 -17.21 -11.32
CA ALA A 248 -2.03 -17.55 -10.13
C ALA A 248 -0.66 -16.82 -10.09
N LEU A 249 -0.06 -16.54 -11.26
CA LEU A 249 1.20 -15.78 -11.36
C LEU A 249 1.04 -14.33 -10.88
N HIS A 250 -0.08 -13.67 -11.22
CA HIS A 250 -0.39 -12.32 -10.76
C HIS A 250 -0.54 -12.28 -9.24
N LEU A 251 -1.24 -13.26 -8.66
CA LEU A 251 -1.44 -13.35 -7.21
C LEU A 251 -0.12 -13.63 -6.48
N ALA A 252 0.74 -14.49 -7.04
CA ALA A 252 2.07 -14.74 -6.49
C ALA A 252 2.95 -13.48 -6.54
N ALA A 253 2.88 -12.70 -7.64
CA ALA A 253 3.62 -11.45 -7.79
C ALA A 253 3.13 -10.37 -6.83
N LYS A 254 1.81 -10.30 -6.60
CA LYS A 254 1.19 -9.40 -5.60
C LYS A 254 1.66 -9.68 -4.17
N LYS A 255 2.04 -10.92 -3.86
CA LYS A 255 2.52 -11.32 -2.54
C LYS A 255 4.04 -11.32 -2.40
N GLY A 256 4.78 -11.12 -3.50
CA GLY A 256 6.23 -11.19 -3.49
C GLY A 256 6.78 -12.62 -3.35
N ASN A 257 5.97 -13.65 -3.63
CA ASN A 257 6.33 -15.05 -3.36
C ASN A 257 7.19 -15.63 -4.50
N ILE A 258 8.51 -15.46 -4.40
CA ILE A 258 9.47 -15.84 -5.44
C ILE A 258 9.44 -17.35 -5.76
N ASP A 259 9.35 -18.21 -4.74
CA ASP A 259 9.37 -19.67 -4.96
C ASP A 259 8.15 -20.15 -5.74
N ILE A 260 6.99 -19.54 -5.50
CA ILE A 260 5.75 -19.83 -6.23
C ILE A 260 5.87 -19.30 -7.66
N LEU A 261 6.42 -18.09 -7.86
CA LEU A 261 6.70 -17.59 -9.20
C LEU A 261 7.60 -18.54 -9.98
N LYS A 262 8.71 -18.99 -9.39
CA LYS A 262 9.64 -19.94 -10.02
C LYS A 262 8.92 -21.22 -10.43
N ALA A 263 8.11 -21.80 -9.54
CA ALA A 263 7.34 -23.01 -9.83
C ALA A 263 6.35 -22.81 -10.99
N LEU A 264 5.61 -21.70 -11.00
CA LEU A 264 4.64 -21.38 -12.04
C LEU A 264 5.30 -21.12 -13.39
N LEU A 265 6.35 -20.29 -13.43
CA LEU A 265 7.10 -19.97 -14.64
C LEU A 265 7.78 -21.21 -15.24
N ALA A 266 8.42 -22.05 -14.39
CA ALA A 266 9.02 -23.31 -14.84
C ALA A 266 8.00 -24.30 -15.38
N SER A 267 6.73 -24.17 -14.97
CA SER A 267 5.62 -25.00 -15.44
C SER A 267 4.92 -24.46 -16.70
N GLY A 268 5.43 -23.36 -17.27
CA GLY A 268 4.93 -22.78 -18.52
C GLY A 268 3.94 -21.64 -18.35
N SER A 269 3.82 -21.01 -17.18
CA SER A 269 3.00 -19.80 -17.03
C SER A 269 3.48 -18.68 -17.96
N ILE A 270 2.52 -17.95 -18.54
CA ILE A 270 2.80 -16.82 -19.43
C ILE A 270 3.05 -15.58 -18.58
N SER A 271 4.26 -15.03 -18.65
CA SER A 271 4.68 -13.86 -17.86
C SER A 271 3.96 -12.56 -18.26
N ASP A 272 3.56 -12.45 -19.53
CA ASP A 272 2.89 -11.28 -20.12
C ASP A 272 1.36 -11.38 -20.16
N ASP A 273 0.77 -12.37 -19.46
CA ASP A 273 -0.68 -12.41 -19.29
C ASP A 273 -1.17 -11.12 -18.63
N ARG A 274 -2.35 -10.66 -19.07
CA ARG A 274 -2.95 -9.41 -18.60
C ARG A 274 -4.21 -9.64 -17.77
N ASP A 275 -4.33 -8.92 -16.67
CA ASP A 275 -5.54 -8.77 -15.85
C ASP A 275 -6.56 -7.82 -16.50
N VAL A 276 -7.70 -7.59 -15.85
CA VAL A 276 -8.77 -6.71 -16.38
C VAL A 276 -8.34 -5.25 -16.55
N ASP A 277 -7.33 -4.78 -15.81
CA ASP A 277 -6.75 -3.44 -15.92
C ASP A 277 -5.60 -3.40 -16.95
N GLY A 278 -5.32 -4.52 -17.62
CA GLY A 278 -4.21 -4.67 -18.55
C GLY A 278 -2.85 -4.83 -17.88
N ARG A 279 -2.79 -5.05 -16.55
CA ARG A 279 -1.55 -5.25 -15.81
C ARG A 279 -1.04 -6.66 -16.01
N THR A 280 0.28 -6.78 -16.11
CA THR A 280 1.00 -8.06 -16.07
C THR A 280 1.53 -8.32 -14.66
N ALA A 281 2.04 -9.52 -14.40
CA ALA A 281 2.72 -9.84 -13.15
C ALA A 281 3.88 -8.86 -12.84
N LEU A 282 4.59 -8.40 -13.88
CA LEU A 282 5.69 -7.42 -13.74
C LEU A 282 5.19 -6.05 -13.28
N HIS A 283 4.02 -5.60 -13.75
CA HIS A 283 3.42 -4.35 -13.27
C HIS A 283 3.13 -4.41 -11.77
N ILE A 284 2.51 -5.51 -11.31
CA ILE A 284 2.15 -5.72 -9.91
C ILE A 284 3.41 -5.79 -9.03
N ALA A 285 4.44 -6.52 -9.48
CA ALA A 285 5.72 -6.61 -8.77
C ALA A 285 6.41 -5.25 -8.67
N SER A 286 6.41 -4.48 -9.76
CA SER A 286 7.01 -3.14 -9.81
C SER A 286 6.29 -2.11 -8.97
N GLU A 287 4.96 -2.19 -8.86
CA GLU A 287 4.15 -1.33 -7.99
C GLU A 287 4.46 -1.59 -6.50
N ASN A 288 4.66 -2.85 -6.12
CA ASN A 288 4.94 -3.24 -4.73
C ASN A 288 6.42 -3.19 -4.35
N GLY A 289 7.33 -2.95 -5.30
CA GLY A 289 8.77 -2.83 -5.02
C GLY A 289 9.49 -4.16 -4.84
N TYR A 290 8.94 -5.27 -5.34
CA TYR A 290 9.56 -6.59 -5.23
C TYR A 290 10.65 -6.79 -6.27
N THR A 291 11.84 -6.28 -6.00
CA THR A 291 13.00 -6.29 -6.93
C THR A 291 13.33 -7.70 -7.42
N GLU A 292 13.44 -8.68 -6.53
CA GLU A 292 13.80 -10.07 -6.90
C GLU A 292 12.71 -10.75 -7.76
N VAL A 293 11.44 -10.39 -7.55
CA VAL A 293 10.31 -10.86 -8.37
C VAL A 293 10.37 -10.22 -9.75
N CYS A 294 10.68 -8.91 -9.84
CA CYS A 294 10.86 -8.22 -11.10
C CYS A 294 12.02 -8.82 -11.91
N ASP A 295 13.16 -9.03 -11.26
CA ASP A 295 14.33 -9.69 -11.86
C ASP A 295 13.97 -11.05 -12.45
N LEU A 296 13.33 -11.91 -11.66
CA LEU A 296 12.92 -13.23 -12.10
C LEU A 296 11.96 -13.17 -13.30
N LEU A 297 10.96 -12.28 -13.27
CA LEU A 297 10.01 -12.13 -14.38
C LEU A 297 10.72 -11.68 -15.66
N LEU A 298 11.66 -10.73 -15.56
CA LEU A 298 12.44 -10.22 -16.69
C LEU A 298 13.39 -11.30 -17.25
N GLU A 299 14.03 -12.10 -16.40
CA GLU A 299 14.85 -13.25 -16.80
C GLU A 299 14.04 -14.32 -17.56
N TYR A 300 12.77 -14.50 -17.20
CA TYR A 300 11.82 -15.36 -17.91
C TYR A 300 11.14 -14.68 -19.10
N GLY A 301 11.67 -13.53 -19.55
CA GLY A 301 11.25 -12.88 -20.79
C GLY A 301 9.97 -12.04 -20.70
N ALA A 302 9.56 -11.62 -19.49
CA ALA A 302 8.49 -10.62 -19.35
C ALA A 302 8.86 -9.32 -20.09
N ASN A 303 7.90 -8.72 -20.78
CA ASN A 303 8.13 -7.50 -21.52
C ASN A 303 8.25 -6.28 -20.57
N PRO A 304 9.42 -5.62 -20.46
CA PRO A 304 9.60 -4.45 -19.60
C PRO A 304 8.83 -3.22 -20.07
N ASN A 305 8.35 -3.23 -21.32
CA ASN A 305 7.58 -2.17 -21.97
C ASN A 305 6.09 -2.53 -22.11
N ALA A 306 5.61 -3.55 -21.40
CA ALA A 306 4.18 -3.84 -21.37
C ALA A 306 3.42 -2.62 -20.84
N GLU A 307 2.23 -2.38 -21.38
CA GLU A 307 1.39 -1.24 -21.03
C GLU A 307 0.03 -1.70 -20.49
N THR A 308 -0.40 -1.09 -19.40
CA THR A 308 -1.77 -1.21 -18.86
C THR A 308 -2.79 -0.50 -19.75
N LEU A 309 -4.09 -0.61 -19.44
CA LEU A 309 -5.14 0.15 -20.12
C LEU A 309 -5.00 1.67 -19.97
N LYS A 310 -4.19 2.16 -19.02
CA LYS A 310 -3.86 3.58 -18.83
C LYS A 310 -2.50 3.94 -19.43
N GLU A 311 -1.96 3.09 -20.30
CA GLU A 311 -0.65 3.24 -20.94
C GLU A 311 0.49 3.35 -19.91
N MET A 312 0.28 2.80 -18.70
CA MET A 312 1.34 2.77 -17.69
C MET A 312 2.23 1.57 -17.92
N THR A 313 3.53 1.78 -17.89
CA THR A 313 4.55 0.71 -17.93
C THR A 313 4.98 0.32 -16.51
N PRO A 314 5.68 -0.82 -16.31
CA PRO A 314 6.26 -1.17 -15.03
C PRO A 314 7.16 -0.06 -14.46
N LEU A 315 7.89 0.66 -15.33
CA LEU A 315 8.75 1.79 -14.95
C LEU A 315 7.94 2.95 -14.36
N HIS A 316 6.76 3.23 -14.90
CA HIS A 316 5.87 4.26 -14.36
C HIS A 316 5.42 3.90 -12.94
N LEU A 317 5.02 2.64 -12.70
CA LEU A 317 4.54 2.20 -11.40
C LEU A 317 5.64 2.21 -10.33
N SER A 318 6.84 1.72 -10.67
CA SER A 318 7.98 1.75 -9.75
C SER A 318 8.44 3.18 -9.47
N ALA A 319 8.42 4.06 -10.48
CA ALA A 319 8.80 5.47 -10.31
C ALA A 319 7.80 6.27 -9.47
N ASN A 320 6.50 5.99 -9.62
CA ASN A 320 5.44 6.61 -8.84
C ASN A 320 5.48 6.25 -7.34
N HIS A 321 6.05 5.10 -6.99
CA HIS A 321 6.18 4.63 -5.61
C HIS A 321 7.61 4.75 -5.05
N GLY A 322 8.56 5.20 -5.87
CA GLY A 322 9.94 5.45 -5.44
C GLY A 322 10.80 4.19 -5.27
N HIS A 323 10.45 3.09 -5.94
CA HIS A 323 11.19 1.83 -5.86
C HIS A 323 12.45 1.88 -6.74
N THR A 324 13.50 2.50 -6.21
CA THR A 324 14.77 2.77 -6.91
C THR A 324 15.42 1.52 -7.50
N ASP A 325 15.41 0.42 -6.75
CA ASP A 325 16.07 -0.82 -7.16
C ASP A 325 15.33 -1.45 -8.34
N VAL A 326 14.00 -1.48 -8.29
CA VAL A 326 13.17 -1.93 -9.43
C VAL A 326 13.40 -1.05 -10.65
N VAL A 327 13.47 0.27 -10.49
CA VAL A 327 13.76 1.20 -11.60
C VAL A 327 15.11 0.88 -12.23
N ALA A 328 16.15 0.68 -11.42
CA ALA A 328 17.48 0.32 -11.91
C ALA A 328 17.46 -1.00 -12.70
N LYS A 329 16.71 -2.01 -12.23
CA LYS A 329 16.55 -3.29 -12.93
C LYS A 329 15.81 -3.13 -14.26
N LEU A 330 14.68 -2.43 -14.28
CA LEU A 330 13.93 -2.20 -15.52
C LEU A 330 14.77 -1.48 -16.57
N LEU A 331 15.57 -0.49 -16.17
CA LEU A 331 16.48 0.23 -17.06
C LEU A 331 17.58 -0.69 -17.60
N HIS A 332 18.12 -1.58 -16.76
CA HIS A 332 19.12 -2.57 -17.18
C HIS A 332 18.59 -3.51 -18.28
N PHE A 333 17.31 -3.90 -18.20
CA PHE A 333 16.62 -4.71 -19.20
C PHE A 333 16.11 -3.91 -20.42
N GLY A 334 16.50 -2.64 -20.57
CA GLY A 334 16.23 -1.85 -21.78
C GLY A 334 14.80 -1.34 -21.90
N CYS A 335 14.16 -0.99 -20.79
CA CYS A 335 12.84 -0.35 -20.83
C CYS A 335 12.90 1.06 -21.46
N GLY A 336 11.79 1.48 -22.08
CA GLY A 336 11.62 2.79 -22.68
C GLY A 336 11.50 3.87 -21.62
N VAL A 337 12.63 4.52 -21.29
CA VAL A 337 12.71 5.54 -20.22
C VAL A 337 11.81 6.76 -20.46
N ASN A 338 11.52 7.07 -21.73
CA ASN A 338 10.72 8.22 -22.16
C ASN A 338 9.26 7.85 -22.51
N ALA A 339 8.81 6.63 -22.21
CA ALA A 339 7.41 6.25 -22.41
C ALA A 339 6.48 7.21 -21.67
N GLN A 340 5.36 7.57 -22.29
CA GLN A 340 4.35 8.46 -21.72
C GLN A 340 3.07 7.67 -21.46
N ASN A 341 2.48 7.84 -20.28
CA ASN A 341 1.18 7.25 -19.99
C ASN A 341 0.03 8.06 -20.61
N PHE A 342 -1.21 7.63 -20.35
CA PHE A 342 -2.43 8.27 -20.87
C PHE A 342 -2.59 9.77 -20.50
N GLN A 343 -1.80 10.31 -19.56
CA GLN A 343 -1.80 11.74 -19.21
C GLN A 343 -0.62 12.51 -19.83
N GLY A 344 0.21 11.83 -20.63
CA GLY A 344 1.48 12.34 -21.13
C GLY A 344 2.60 12.33 -20.08
N ASN A 345 2.38 11.76 -18.90
CA ASN A 345 3.40 11.73 -17.85
C ASN A 345 4.41 10.61 -18.15
N THR A 346 5.70 10.94 -18.09
CA THR A 346 6.80 9.96 -18.09
C THR A 346 7.07 9.43 -16.68
N ALA A 347 7.91 8.40 -16.55
CA ALA A 347 8.39 7.93 -15.25
C ALA A 347 9.03 9.07 -14.41
N LEU A 348 9.73 10.00 -15.06
CA LEU A 348 10.35 11.15 -14.39
C LEU A 348 9.29 12.12 -13.81
N HIS A 349 8.17 12.33 -14.52
CA HIS A 349 7.04 13.10 -13.98
C HIS A 349 6.49 12.44 -12.72
N LEU A 350 6.28 11.12 -12.74
CA LEU A 350 5.70 10.40 -11.61
C LEU A 350 6.65 10.38 -10.40
N SER A 351 7.95 10.17 -10.60
CA SER A 351 8.94 10.29 -9.52
C SER A 351 9.00 11.71 -8.96
N ALA A 352 8.82 12.73 -9.81
CA ALA A 352 8.79 14.11 -9.38
C ALA A 352 7.54 14.42 -8.56
N MET A 353 6.35 13.98 -9.00
CA MET A 353 5.08 14.17 -8.28
C MET A 353 5.04 13.38 -6.95
N GLY A 354 5.67 12.20 -6.90
CA GLY A 354 5.78 11.36 -5.70
C GLY A 354 6.88 11.77 -4.71
N ASN A 355 7.65 12.82 -5.00
CA ASN A 355 8.81 13.25 -4.19
C ASN A 355 9.89 12.17 -4.03
N HIS A 356 10.19 11.44 -5.10
CA HIS A 356 11.18 10.36 -5.11
C HIS A 356 12.49 10.82 -5.77
N ALA A 357 13.27 11.63 -5.06
CA ALA A 357 14.50 12.25 -5.58
C ALA A 357 15.56 11.24 -6.04
N ASP A 358 15.75 10.13 -5.30
CA ASP A 358 16.69 9.08 -5.68
C ASP A 358 16.28 8.36 -6.96
N THR A 359 14.97 8.16 -7.15
CA THR A 359 14.44 7.58 -8.39
C THR A 359 14.61 8.54 -9.56
N ALA A 360 14.30 9.82 -9.35
CA ALA A 360 14.56 10.85 -10.36
C ALA A 360 16.05 10.89 -10.72
N LYS A 361 16.97 10.75 -9.75
CA LYS A 361 18.42 10.73 -9.98
C LYS A 361 18.81 9.58 -10.91
N ILE A 362 18.31 8.36 -10.65
CA ILE A 362 18.58 7.20 -11.50
C ILE A 362 18.05 7.42 -12.92
N LEU A 363 16.83 7.95 -13.07
CA LEU A 363 16.24 8.23 -14.38
C LEU A 363 17.04 9.28 -15.17
N VAL A 364 17.48 10.35 -14.51
CA VAL A 364 18.34 11.38 -15.14
C VAL A 364 19.68 10.79 -15.56
N GLN A 365 20.31 9.97 -14.70
CA GLN A 365 21.56 9.29 -15.03
C GLN A 365 21.44 8.29 -16.18
N ALA A 366 20.25 7.72 -16.38
CA ALA A 366 19.92 6.86 -17.52
C ALA A 366 19.69 7.63 -18.83
N GLY A 367 19.80 8.97 -18.82
CA GLY A 367 19.68 9.78 -20.03
C GLY A 367 18.24 10.00 -20.49
N CYS A 368 17.28 10.05 -19.57
CA CYS A 368 15.90 10.38 -19.92
C CYS A 368 15.77 11.82 -20.44
N GLU A 369 14.75 12.06 -21.26
CA GLU A 369 14.43 13.41 -21.74
C GLU A 369 13.76 14.22 -20.62
N LEU A 370 14.47 15.23 -20.11
CA LEU A 370 14.05 16.02 -18.94
C LEU A 370 12.91 16.99 -19.21
N ASP A 371 12.73 17.39 -20.46
CA ASP A 371 11.83 18.48 -20.86
C ASP A 371 10.60 18.01 -21.63
N LEU A 372 10.35 16.70 -21.68
CA LEU A 372 9.13 16.17 -22.28
C LEU A 372 7.90 16.73 -21.55
N PRO A 373 6.94 17.36 -22.26
CA PRO A 373 5.74 17.87 -21.65
C PRO A 373 4.65 16.79 -21.54
N ASN A 374 3.93 16.78 -20.42
CA ASN A 374 2.66 16.06 -20.32
C ASN A 374 1.51 16.81 -21.03
N TYR A 375 0.28 16.28 -20.99
CA TYR A 375 -0.88 16.93 -21.64
C TYR A 375 -1.31 18.26 -21.01
N ARG A 376 -0.75 18.65 -19.86
CA ARG A 376 -0.86 19.99 -19.28
C ARG A 376 0.31 20.91 -19.69
N LEU A 377 1.13 20.48 -20.64
CA LEU A 377 2.39 21.11 -21.03
C LEU A 377 3.35 21.29 -19.84
N GLN A 378 3.18 20.54 -18.76
CA GLN A 378 4.09 20.58 -17.61
C GLN A 378 5.24 19.63 -17.89
N THR A 379 6.47 20.11 -17.71
CA THR A 379 7.65 19.25 -17.60
C THR A 379 7.75 18.68 -16.18
N PRO A 380 8.58 17.65 -15.92
CA PRO A 380 8.84 17.16 -14.57
C PRO A 380 9.29 18.26 -13.59
N LEU A 381 10.05 19.26 -14.09
CA LEU A 381 10.47 20.40 -13.29
C LEU A 381 9.30 21.28 -12.87
N HIS A 382 8.31 21.52 -13.74
CA HIS A 382 7.10 22.26 -13.37
C HIS A 382 6.33 21.53 -12.26
N ALA A 383 6.18 20.20 -12.36
CA ALA A 383 5.50 19.39 -11.36
C ALA A 383 6.22 19.46 -9.99
N ALA A 384 7.54 19.26 -9.97
CA ALA A 384 8.33 19.33 -8.75
C ALA A 384 8.27 20.72 -8.07
N VAL A 385 8.33 21.79 -8.87
CA VAL A 385 8.30 23.17 -8.37
C VAL A 385 6.93 23.57 -7.85
N GLU A 386 5.84 23.17 -8.52
CA GLU A 386 4.48 23.46 -8.07
C GLU A 386 4.16 22.86 -6.70
N SER A 387 4.77 21.70 -6.40
CA SER A 387 4.63 21.02 -5.10
C SER A 387 5.70 21.38 -4.07
N GLY A 388 6.66 22.26 -4.39
CA GLY A 388 7.70 22.70 -3.45
C GLY A 388 8.83 21.70 -3.17
N LEU A 389 9.04 20.71 -4.06
CA LEU A 389 9.89 19.55 -3.82
C LEU A 389 11.36 19.85 -4.10
N THR A 390 12.06 20.37 -3.09
CA THR A 390 13.42 20.92 -3.25
C THR A 390 14.41 19.89 -3.77
N GLU A 391 14.50 18.71 -3.16
CA GLU A 391 15.49 17.69 -3.55
C GLU A 391 15.31 17.21 -5.00
N VAL A 392 14.06 16.99 -5.43
CA VAL A 392 13.74 16.63 -6.81
C VAL A 392 14.13 17.77 -7.77
N VAL A 393 13.81 19.02 -7.42
CA VAL A 393 14.20 20.18 -8.23
C VAL A 393 15.72 20.25 -8.38
N GLU A 394 16.47 20.04 -7.30
CA GLU A 394 17.93 20.01 -7.35
C GLU A 394 18.46 18.91 -8.28
N VAL A 395 17.85 17.72 -8.27
CA VAL A 395 18.18 16.61 -9.19
C VAL A 395 17.87 16.94 -10.65
N LEU A 396 16.72 17.54 -10.93
CA LEU A 396 16.34 17.92 -12.29
C LEU A 396 17.23 19.03 -12.86
N LEU A 397 17.55 20.03 -12.03
CA LEU A 397 18.50 21.07 -12.40
C LEU A 397 19.93 20.50 -12.56
N ALA A 398 20.29 19.50 -11.76
CA ALA A 398 21.56 18.78 -11.94
C ALA A 398 21.65 18.07 -13.29
N GLY A 399 20.52 17.58 -13.80
CA GLY A 399 20.41 17.00 -15.13
C GLY A 399 20.42 18.00 -16.29
N GLY A 400 20.32 19.31 -16.02
CA GLY A 400 20.24 20.31 -17.07
C GLY A 400 18.83 20.60 -17.58
N ALA A 401 17.79 20.33 -16.79
CA ALA A 401 16.40 20.62 -17.16
C ALA A 401 16.21 22.09 -17.58
N SER A 402 15.41 22.33 -18.62
CA SER A 402 15.17 23.65 -19.18
C SER A 402 14.37 24.53 -18.22
N LEU A 403 14.87 25.74 -18.02
CA LEU A 403 14.22 26.79 -17.21
C LEU A 403 13.29 27.69 -18.04
N ASP A 404 13.41 27.63 -19.36
CA ASP A 404 12.64 28.46 -20.30
C ASP A 404 11.33 27.79 -20.76
N ALA A 405 11.14 26.51 -20.42
CA ALA A 405 9.92 25.78 -20.70
C ALA A 405 8.72 26.46 -20.02
N ARG A 406 7.56 26.40 -20.68
CA ARG A 406 6.32 27.05 -20.24
C ARG A 406 5.18 26.03 -20.18
N GLU A 407 4.49 25.99 -19.04
CA GLU A 407 3.28 25.18 -18.92
C GLU A 407 2.07 25.81 -19.62
N LYS A 408 0.91 25.14 -19.62
CA LYS A 408 -0.30 25.53 -20.36
C LYS A 408 -0.79 26.95 -20.11
N SER A 409 -0.61 27.53 -18.92
CA SER A 409 -0.92 28.94 -18.61
C SER A 409 0.20 29.92 -18.98
N GLY A 410 1.24 29.43 -19.66
CA GLY A 410 2.38 30.21 -20.14
C GLY A 410 3.43 30.50 -19.07
N LYS A 411 3.35 29.89 -17.88
CA LYS A 411 4.26 30.18 -16.76
C LYS A 411 5.50 29.30 -16.82
N THR A 412 6.64 29.88 -16.45
CA THR A 412 7.89 29.14 -16.24
C THR A 412 7.96 28.56 -14.83
N SER A 413 8.88 27.62 -14.60
CA SER A 413 9.16 27.08 -13.26
C SER A 413 9.44 28.17 -12.23
N LEU A 414 10.18 29.22 -12.58
CA LEU A 414 10.44 30.35 -11.66
C LEU A 414 9.16 31.08 -11.23
N GLN A 415 8.22 31.26 -12.16
CA GLN A 415 6.95 31.93 -11.88
C GLN A 415 6.03 31.04 -11.03
N LEU A 416 6.06 29.72 -11.24
CA LEU A 416 5.35 28.77 -10.39
C LEU A 416 5.92 28.76 -8.97
N ALA A 417 7.25 28.68 -8.80
CA ALA A 417 7.91 28.75 -7.49
C ALA A 417 7.51 30.03 -6.75
N SER A 418 7.46 31.14 -7.49
CA SER A 418 7.12 32.44 -6.94
C SER A 418 5.67 32.47 -6.43
N ARG A 419 4.72 32.01 -7.24
CA ARG A 419 3.28 31.91 -6.90
C ARG A 419 3.02 30.97 -5.72
N GLY A 420 3.79 29.89 -5.60
CA GLY A 420 3.70 28.93 -4.49
C GLY A 420 4.36 29.41 -3.19
N ALA A 421 4.94 30.62 -3.17
CA ALA A 421 5.72 31.16 -2.06
C ALA A 421 6.91 30.26 -1.64
N HIS A 422 7.50 29.53 -2.59
CA HIS A 422 8.65 28.66 -2.37
C HIS A 422 9.95 29.46 -2.46
N VAL A 423 10.24 30.27 -1.43
CA VAL A 423 11.41 31.17 -1.35
C VAL A 423 12.72 30.45 -1.71
N ALA A 424 12.95 29.26 -1.14
CA ALA A 424 14.16 28.47 -1.39
C ALA A 424 14.26 28.02 -2.85
N LEU A 425 13.16 27.59 -3.47
CA LEU A 425 13.14 27.19 -4.88
C LEU A 425 13.39 28.36 -5.82
N VAL A 426 12.83 29.54 -5.52
CA VAL A 426 13.10 30.76 -6.28
C VAL A 426 14.61 31.04 -6.28
N ASP A 427 15.25 30.99 -5.11
CA ASP A 427 16.69 31.21 -5.00
C ASP A 427 17.49 30.14 -5.75
N THR A 428 17.10 28.86 -5.64
CA THR A 428 17.76 27.73 -6.32
C THR A 428 17.63 27.83 -7.84
N ILE A 429 16.45 28.15 -8.36
CA ILE A 429 16.21 28.32 -9.80
C ILE A 429 17.01 29.49 -10.35
N ILE A 430 17.02 30.66 -9.69
CA ILE A 430 17.80 31.82 -10.14
C ILE A 430 19.32 31.49 -10.12
N LYS A 431 19.80 30.79 -9.08
CA LYS A 431 21.19 30.32 -9.03
C LYS A 431 21.52 29.39 -10.19
N ALA A 432 20.66 28.41 -10.48
CA ALA A 432 20.85 27.46 -11.58
C ALA A 432 20.84 28.16 -12.94
N GLU A 433 19.92 29.10 -13.18
CA GLU A 433 19.85 29.84 -14.45
C GLU A 433 21.12 30.64 -14.73
N ARG A 434 21.66 31.30 -13.69
CA ARG A 434 22.93 32.04 -13.79
C ARG A 434 24.14 31.12 -13.93
N TYR A 435 24.06 29.92 -13.34
CA TYR A 435 25.10 28.90 -13.53
C TYR A 435 25.10 28.39 -14.97
N TYR A 436 23.94 28.01 -15.54
CA TYR A 436 23.85 27.56 -16.92
C TYR A 436 24.35 28.59 -17.93
N SER A 437 23.97 29.87 -17.74
CA SER A 437 24.42 30.93 -18.65
C SER A 437 25.95 31.05 -18.65
N THR A 438 26.55 30.98 -17.46
CA THR A 438 28.02 31.08 -17.33
C THR A 438 28.69 29.80 -17.82
N ALA A 439 28.22 28.61 -17.43
CA ALA A 439 28.85 27.35 -17.76
C ALA A 439 28.78 27.00 -19.26
N ARG A 440 27.68 27.32 -19.94
CA ARG A 440 27.53 27.15 -21.41
C ARG A 440 28.49 28.03 -22.22
N GLU A 441 28.88 29.19 -21.69
CA GLU A 441 29.88 30.04 -22.35
C GLU A 441 31.28 29.42 -22.35
N TYR A 442 31.58 28.49 -21.43
CA TYR A 442 32.93 27.91 -21.25
C TYR A 442 33.07 26.43 -21.61
N HIS A 443 32.03 25.62 -21.41
CA HIS A 443 32.03 24.19 -21.76
C HIS A 443 31.21 24.03 -23.04
N ASN A 444 31.75 23.33 -24.05
CA ASN A 444 31.12 23.08 -25.36
C ASN A 444 29.66 22.60 -25.21
N ASN A 445 28.71 23.54 -25.15
CA ASN A 445 27.24 23.46 -25.17
C ASN A 445 26.50 22.40 -24.31
N ASP A 446 27.16 21.41 -23.70
CA ASP A 446 26.50 20.28 -23.06
C ASP A 446 26.91 20.17 -21.58
N LEU A 447 25.93 20.40 -20.70
CA LEU A 447 26.02 20.19 -19.27
C LEU A 447 25.33 18.86 -19.00
N GLY A 448 26.08 17.75 -19.04
CA GLY A 448 25.58 16.45 -18.58
C GLY A 448 25.20 16.49 -17.09
N TYR A 449 24.80 15.35 -16.52
CA TYR A 449 24.46 15.29 -15.10
C TYR A 449 25.60 15.79 -14.20
N VAL A 450 25.36 16.86 -13.47
CA VAL A 450 26.26 17.39 -12.44
C VAL A 450 25.67 17.07 -11.09
N GLU A 451 26.39 16.36 -10.22
CA GLU A 451 25.98 16.12 -8.83
C GLU A 451 25.37 17.41 -8.21
N PRO A 452 24.11 17.39 -7.73
CA PRO A 452 23.42 18.61 -7.28
C PRO A 452 24.25 19.41 -6.27
N HIS A 453 24.93 18.69 -5.38
CA HIS A 453 25.78 19.29 -4.37
C HIS A 453 27.04 19.99 -4.93
N ALA A 454 27.50 19.66 -6.13
CA ALA A 454 28.71 20.25 -6.70
C ALA A 454 28.52 21.71 -7.12
N TYR A 455 27.34 22.11 -7.61
CA TYR A 455 27.05 23.50 -7.99
C TYR A 455 26.07 24.22 -7.02
N LEU A 456 25.31 23.48 -6.20
CA LEU A 456 24.40 24.06 -5.20
C LEU A 456 25.02 24.25 -3.80
N ARG A 457 26.03 23.46 -3.39
CA ARG A 457 26.66 23.65 -2.06
C ARG A 457 27.89 24.55 -2.09
N ARG A 458 27.75 25.59 -1.26
CA ARG A 458 28.70 26.63 -0.84
C ARG A 458 29.01 27.67 -1.91
N PRO A 459 29.09 28.96 -1.51
CA PRO A 459 29.71 29.94 -2.38
C PRO A 459 31.11 29.44 -2.70
N THR A 460 31.40 29.23 -3.98
CA THR A 460 32.63 28.58 -4.43
C THR A 460 33.88 29.33 -3.94
N HIS A 461 33.71 30.62 -3.65
CA HIS A 461 34.76 31.53 -3.26
C HIS A 461 35.17 31.41 -1.76
N PRO A 462 36.47 31.25 -1.44
CA PRO A 462 36.97 31.08 -0.07
C PRO A 462 36.57 32.16 0.95
N SER A 463 36.36 33.40 0.50
CA SER A 463 35.97 34.53 1.36
C SER A 463 34.47 34.79 1.47
N ALA A 464 33.63 33.95 0.87
CA ALA A 464 32.21 34.27 0.75
C ALA A 464 31.43 34.25 2.08
N GLU A 465 31.82 33.44 3.06
CA GLU A 465 31.24 33.51 4.42
C GLU A 465 31.51 34.87 5.07
N GLN A 466 32.73 35.40 4.92
CA GLN A 466 33.08 36.74 5.41
C GLN A 466 32.30 37.84 4.66
N MET A 467 31.98 37.61 3.38
CA MET A 467 31.20 38.55 2.58
C MET A 467 29.72 38.61 2.99
N LYS A 468 29.13 37.54 3.53
CA LYS A 468 27.69 37.54 3.89
C LYS A 468 27.34 38.67 4.86
N GLU A 469 28.16 38.87 5.91
CA GLU A 469 27.94 39.94 6.89
C GLU A 469 28.10 41.34 6.26
N ILE A 470 29.04 41.50 5.34
CA ILE A 470 29.24 42.76 4.60
C ILE A 470 28.02 43.06 3.72
N LEU A 471 27.53 42.05 2.98
CA LEU A 471 26.37 42.18 2.11
C LEU A 471 25.08 42.43 2.91
N TRP A 472 24.94 41.82 4.09
CA TRP A 472 23.83 42.07 5.02
C TRP A 472 23.79 43.52 5.49
N ARG A 473 24.94 44.07 5.91
CA ARG A 473 25.03 45.48 6.32
C ARG A 473 24.78 46.42 5.15
N LEU A 474 25.29 46.09 3.97
CA LEU A 474 25.07 46.85 2.75
C LEU A 474 23.58 46.93 2.43
N SER A 475 22.86 45.81 2.39
CA SER A 475 21.43 45.78 2.05
C SER A 475 20.55 46.45 3.11
N THR A 476 20.79 46.19 4.39
CA THR A 476 19.86 46.60 5.47
C THR A 476 20.06 48.04 5.94
N LYS A 477 21.29 48.56 5.88
CA LYS A 477 21.65 49.89 6.41
C LYS A 477 22.02 50.90 5.35
N GLN A 478 22.55 50.47 4.20
CA GLN A 478 23.15 51.39 3.23
C GLN A 478 22.37 51.53 1.93
N LEU A 479 21.73 50.48 1.41
CA LEU A 479 20.96 50.57 0.17
C LEU A 479 19.60 51.26 0.41
N LYS A 480 19.23 52.18 -0.48
CA LYS A 480 17.90 52.80 -0.53
C LYS A 480 16.91 51.92 -1.30
N ASN A 481 15.63 52.27 -1.19
CA ASN A 481 14.57 51.64 -1.98
C ASN A 481 14.92 51.66 -3.48
N ASN A 482 14.70 50.55 -4.18
CA ASN A 482 15.05 50.27 -5.58
C ASN A 482 16.55 50.19 -5.96
N GLU A 483 17.51 50.50 -5.08
CA GLU A 483 18.94 50.42 -5.44
C GLU A 483 19.42 48.98 -5.69
N TRP A 484 18.85 48.01 -4.98
CA TRP A 484 19.13 46.59 -5.21
C TRP A 484 18.67 46.13 -6.61
N LYS A 485 17.59 46.69 -7.17
CA LYS A 485 17.15 46.40 -8.54
C LYS A 485 18.15 46.92 -9.57
N LYS A 486 18.74 48.09 -9.32
CA LYS A 486 19.80 48.64 -10.19
C LYS A 486 21.03 47.73 -10.19
N LEU A 487 21.42 47.22 -9.02
CA LEU A 487 22.50 46.22 -8.91
C LEU A 487 22.15 44.92 -9.65
N ALA A 488 20.91 44.44 -9.51
CA ALA A 488 20.42 43.26 -10.23
C ALA A 488 20.58 43.44 -11.76
N LEU A 489 20.11 44.56 -12.30
CA LEU A 489 20.22 44.87 -13.73
C LEU A 489 21.67 45.01 -14.19
N TYR A 490 22.55 45.63 -13.38
CA TYR A 490 23.98 45.71 -13.66
C TYR A 490 24.63 44.33 -13.78
N TRP A 491 24.26 43.40 -12.90
CA TRP A 491 24.72 42.00 -12.94
C TRP A 491 23.89 41.10 -13.88
N LYS A 492 23.14 41.70 -14.82
CA LYS A 492 22.36 40.99 -15.85
C LYS A 492 21.31 40.02 -15.29
N PHE A 493 20.74 40.28 -14.11
CA PHE A 493 19.53 39.57 -13.68
C PHE A 493 18.37 39.96 -14.58
N LYS A 494 17.54 38.98 -14.95
CA LYS A 494 16.35 39.21 -15.77
C LYS A 494 15.26 39.93 -14.94
N PRO A 495 14.38 40.73 -15.57
CA PRO A 495 13.24 41.34 -14.89
C PRO A 495 12.38 40.32 -14.12
N GLU A 496 12.25 39.10 -14.65
CA GLU A 496 11.53 38.00 -14.03
C GLU A 496 12.17 37.56 -12.71
N HIS A 497 13.51 37.60 -12.58
CA HIS A 497 14.21 37.31 -11.32
C HIS A 497 13.87 38.34 -10.25
N ILE A 498 13.87 39.62 -10.64
CA ILE A 498 13.55 40.73 -9.74
C ILE A 498 12.10 40.58 -9.27
N GLN A 499 11.17 40.36 -10.19
CA GLN A 499 9.74 40.17 -9.87
C GLN A 499 9.51 38.95 -8.96
N ALA A 500 10.21 37.84 -9.21
CA ALA A 500 10.14 36.64 -8.40
C ALA A 500 10.60 36.88 -6.95
N ILE A 501 11.71 37.59 -6.77
CA ILE A 501 12.22 37.97 -5.43
C ILE A 501 11.24 38.88 -4.71
N GLU A 502 10.67 39.88 -5.40
CA GLU A 502 9.70 40.81 -4.82
C GLU A 502 8.38 40.17 -4.41
N HIS A 503 7.94 39.15 -5.14
CA HIS A 503 6.67 38.48 -4.88
C HIS A 503 6.66 37.71 -3.54
N GLN A 504 7.83 37.38 -2.98
CA GLN A 504 7.93 36.56 -1.76
C GLN A 504 7.63 37.34 -0.46
N TYR A 505 7.93 38.64 -0.40
CA TYR A 505 7.72 39.43 0.81
C TYR A 505 7.09 40.78 0.49
N VAL A 506 6.03 41.14 1.22
CA VAL A 506 5.33 42.41 1.04
C VAL A 506 5.39 43.22 2.34
N GLY A 507 5.91 44.44 2.26
CA GLY A 507 6.02 45.35 3.39
C GLY A 507 6.90 46.58 3.11
N PRO A 508 6.80 47.64 3.93
CA PRO A 508 7.49 48.91 3.68
C PRO A 508 9.04 48.80 3.72
N ASN A 509 9.57 47.78 4.40
CA ASN A 509 11.02 47.51 4.47
C ASN A 509 11.45 46.21 3.75
N SER A 510 10.56 45.60 2.96
CA SER A 510 10.82 44.34 2.24
C SER A 510 12.02 44.43 1.29
N TYR A 511 12.28 45.60 0.72
CA TYR A 511 13.43 45.86 -0.17
C TYR A 511 14.79 45.54 0.47
N LYS A 512 14.92 45.56 1.80
CA LYS A 512 16.15 45.21 2.51
C LYS A 512 16.44 43.72 2.41
N GLU A 513 15.41 42.89 2.62
CA GLU A 513 15.48 41.43 2.49
C GLU A 513 15.62 41.02 1.02
N HIS A 514 14.86 41.65 0.11
CA HIS A 514 15.01 41.43 -1.33
C HIS A 514 16.43 41.74 -1.80
N GLY A 515 16.98 42.87 -1.36
CA GLY A 515 18.34 43.27 -1.68
C GLY A 515 19.37 42.31 -1.10
N PHE A 516 19.20 41.84 0.13
CA PHE A 516 20.11 40.85 0.70
C PHE A 516 20.07 39.53 -0.07
N ARG A 517 18.88 38.99 -0.34
CA ARG A 517 18.69 37.75 -1.10
C ARG A 517 19.34 37.83 -2.48
N LEU A 518 19.10 38.92 -3.22
CA LEU A 518 19.75 39.17 -4.51
C LEU A 518 21.28 39.14 -4.38
N LEU A 519 21.84 39.84 -3.39
CA LEU A 519 23.30 39.88 -3.18
C LEU A 519 23.88 38.50 -2.87
N ILE A 520 23.17 37.67 -2.11
CA ILE A 520 23.58 36.30 -1.84
C ILE A 520 23.52 35.42 -3.09
N ILE A 521 22.47 35.54 -3.91
CA ILE A 521 22.36 34.85 -5.20
C ILE A 521 23.46 35.30 -6.16
N TRP A 522 23.77 36.61 -6.17
CA TRP A 522 24.87 37.15 -6.95
C TRP A 522 26.20 36.52 -6.54
N LEU A 523 26.52 36.56 -5.24
CA LEU A 523 27.73 36.00 -4.63
C LEU A 523 27.91 34.51 -4.94
N HIS A 524 26.83 33.73 -5.00
CA HIS A 524 26.87 32.30 -5.33
C HIS A 524 27.40 32.05 -6.75
N GLY A 525 27.10 32.94 -7.70
CA GLY A 525 27.53 32.82 -9.09
C GLY A 525 28.94 33.37 -9.37
N ILE A 526 29.65 33.89 -8.37
CA ILE A 526 31.02 34.41 -8.54
C ILE A 526 32.00 33.24 -8.55
N ARG A 527 32.96 33.26 -9.48
CA ARG A 527 33.97 32.21 -9.60
C ARG A 527 35.05 32.33 -8.52
N LYS A 528 35.77 31.23 -8.28
CA LYS A 528 36.84 31.19 -7.25
C LYS A 528 38.02 32.13 -7.55
N ASP A 529 38.28 32.39 -8.83
CA ASP A 529 39.38 33.23 -9.32
C ASP A 529 39.01 34.72 -9.42
N GLU A 530 37.72 35.05 -9.31
CA GLU A 530 37.23 36.42 -9.42
C GLU A 530 37.31 37.16 -8.08
N ASN A 531 37.76 38.41 -8.12
CA ASN A 531 37.82 39.25 -6.92
C ASN A 531 36.45 39.84 -6.59
N ILE A 532 35.75 39.24 -5.62
CA ILE A 532 34.41 39.67 -5.17
C ILE A 532 34.37 41.17 -4.84
N MET A 533 35.39 41.69 -4.17
CA MET A 533 35.41 43.08 -3.71
C MET A 533 35.53 44.05 -4.87
N LYS A 534 36.33 43.69 -5.89
CA LYS A 534 36.44 44.45 -7.13
C LYS A 534 35.09 44.49 -7.86
N LEU A 535 34.44 43.34 -8.03
CA LEU A 535 33.15 43.25 -8.73
C LEU A 535 32.03 44.00 -7.99
N LEU A 536 32.00 43.92 -6.65
CA LEU A 536 31.05 44.68 -5.85
C LEU A 536 31.29 46.19 -5.96
N PHE A 537 32.56 46.61 -5.98
CA PHE A 537 32.94 48.01 -6.14
C PHE A 537 32.48 48.57 -7.49
N GLU A 538 32.79 47.88 -8.58
CA GLU A 538 32.40 48.27 -9.93
C GLU A 538 30.87 48.42 -10.04
N ALA A 539 30.12 47.50 -9.45
CA ALA A 539 28.66 47.58 -9.40
C ALA A 539 28.15 48.79 -8.59
N LEU A 540 28.74 49.07 -7.42
CA LEU A 540 28.38 50.24 -6.61
C LEU A 540 28.70 51.57 -7.31
N VAL A 541 29.81 51.63 -8.05
CA VAL A 541 30.16 52.80 -8.87
C VAL A 541 29.15 52.99 -9.99
N ALA A 542 28.71 51.91 -10.65
CA ALA A 542 27.75 51.94 -11.74
C ALA A 542 26.36 52.43 -11.32
N ILE A 543 25.99 52.28 -10.05
CA ILE A 543 24.71 52.80 -9.49
C ILE A 543 24.86 54.14 -8.75
N ASP A 544 25.95 54.88 -9.00
CA ASP A 544 26.28 56.17 -8.40
C ASP A 544 26.43 56.16 -6.87
N ARG A 545 26.87 55.03 -6.29
CA ARG A 545 27.13 54.88 -4.84
C ARG A 545 28.63 54.87 -4.51
N ARG A 546 29.40 55.73 -5.19
CA ARG A 546 30.86 55.90 -4.97
C ARG A 546 31.23 56.25 -3.53
N ASN A 547 30.33 56.95 -2.83
CA ASN A 547 30.48 57.32 -1.42
C ASN A 547 30.41 56.12 -0.45
N LEU A 548 29.63 55.08 -0.76
CA LEU A 548 29.62 53.82 0.00
C LEU A 548 30.86 52.98 -0.28
N ALA A 549 31.35 53.06 -1.51
CA ALA A 549 32.59 52.43 -1.93
C ALA A 549 33.81 52.96 -1.13
N GLY A 550 33.85 54.26 -0.82
CA GLY A 550 34.96 54.89 -0.09
C GLY A 550 34.89 54.87 1.46
N LYS A 551 33.74 54.61 2.10
CA LYS A 551 33.51 54.89 3.53
C LYS A 551 33.55 53.70 4.50
N HIS A 552 33.60 52.46 4.04
CA HIS A 552 33.62 51.31 4.96
C HIS A 552 35.07 50.93 5.31
N PRO A 553 35.51 50.92 6.58
CA PRO A 553 36.93 50.71 6.95
C PRO A 553 37.54 49.43 6.38
N THR A 554 36.75 48.35 6.23
CA THR A 554 37.20 47.10 5.59
C THR A 554 37.24 47.17 4.05
N LEU A 555 36.31 47.87 3.39
CA LEU A 555 36.35 48.08 1.94
C LEU A 555 37.45 49.08 1.58
N SER A 556 37.65 50.13 2.38
CA SER A 556 38.63 51.20 2.15
C SER A 556 40.07 50.74 2.37
N VAL A 557 40.33 49.84 3.33
CA VAL A 557 41.65 49.23 3.56
C VAL A 557 42.02 48.26 2.42
N LEU A 558 41.06 47.50 1.87
CA LEU A 558 41.29 46.65 0.70
C LEU A 558 41.38 47.45 -0.60
N LEU A 559 40.59 48.52 -0.75
CA LEU A 559 40.62 49.43 -1.91
C LEU A 559 41.98 50.13 -2.10
N LYS A 560 42.66 50.49 -1.01
CA LYS A 560 44.02 51.06 -1.06
C LYS A 560 45.10 50.08 -1.55
N ARG A 561 44.80 48.77 -1.60
CA ARG A 561 45.76 47.71 -1.95
C ARG A 561 45.67 47.25 -3.41
N PHE A 562 44.59 47.57 -4.13
CA PHE A 562 44.26 46.99 -5.44
C PHE A 562 43.93 47.98 -6.57
N LEU A 563 43.91 49.28 -6.31
CA LEU A 563 43.86 50.29 -7.38
C LEU A 563 45.30 50.71 -7.76
N PRO A 564 45.71 50.68 -9.04
CA PRO A 564 46.93 51.37 -9.46
C PRO A 564 46.76 52.86 -9.16
N LYS A 565 47.83 53.47 -8.63
CA LYS A 565 47.86 54.88 -8.23
C LYS A 565 47.56 55.84 -9.37
#